data_AF-A0A7K0QP25-F1
#
_entry.id   AF-A0A7K0QP25-F1
#
_cell.length_a   1.000
_cell.length_b   1.000
_cell.length_c   1.000
_cell.angle_alpha   90.00
_cell.angle_beta   90.00
_cell.angle_gamma   90.00
#
_symmetry.space_group_name_H-M   'P 1'
#
loop_
_entity.id
_entity.type
_entity.pdbx_description
1 polymer ?
#
loop_
_entity_poly.entity_id
_entity_poly.type
_entity_poly.pdbx_seq_one_letter_code
_entity_poly.pdbx_strand_id
1 'polypeptide(L)'
;MADEPITPEEQPEETPAAEQPTAEQPAEAPVAAEPVAEEAAEPVAEEAAAEEAAPEELVAAAEAPTETPAKPAIPGADLEVDIVAEGQDPLGRGEGNYYGDDADDEAPASDDVEDDIVEVEPIAAKIELAADARYSATGKRKRAVARVILKPGTGAYIVNGKTLEEHFPRPALRRTIRQPLETVGYEDRMDVVARMHGGGVSAQADALRHGISKALLEADPNLRGELKRRGFLTRDARAKERKKAGLKKARKRPQFSKR
;
A
#
# COMPACT_ATOMS: atom_id res chain seq x y z
N MET A 1 3.10 37.72 73.92
CA MET A 1 1.63 37.71 73.95
C MET A 1 1.19 36.98 72.70
N ALA A 2 1.05 35.67 72.85
CA ALA A 2 0.52 34.77 71.86
C ALA A 2 -1.00 34.76 72.03
N ASP A 3 -1.74 34.76 70.93
CA ASP A 3 -3.16 34.40 70.92
C ASP A 3 -3.52 33.84 69.52
N GLU A 4 -3.48 32.52 69.44
CA GLU A 4 -4.44 31.69 68.72
C GLU A 4 -5.42 31.14 69.78
N PRO A 5 -6.54 30.44 69.45
CA PRO A 5 -7.28 30.28 68.19
C PRO A 5 -8.81 30.37 68.38
N ILE A 6 -9.61 30.60 67.32
CA ILE A 6 -11.05 30.26 67.33
C ILE A 6 -11.51 29.73 65.96
N THR A 7 -11.73 28.42 65.91
CA THR A 7 -12.80 27.77 65.11
C THR A 7 -13.93 27.43 66.11
N PRO A 8 -15.21 27.45 65.72
CA PRO A 8 -15.84 26.16 65.37
C PRO A 8 -17.08 26.24 64.43
N GLU A 9 -17.60 25.04 64.15
CA GLU A 9 -18.98 24.66 63.76
C GLU A 9 -19.41 24.85 62.28
N GLU A 10 -19.67 23.82 61.45
CA GLU A 10 -20.19 22.44 61.59
C GLU A 10 -21.72 22.29 61.36
N GLN A 11 -22.07 21.67 60.22
CA GLN A 11 -23.29 20.89 59.83
C GLN A 11 -24.61 21.63 59.47
N PRO A 12 -25.59 21.02 58.76
CA PRO A 12 -25.70 19.59 58.37
C PRO A 12 -26.11 19.26 56.92
N GLU A 13 -26.00 17.97 56.64
CA GLU A 13 -26.64 17.17 55.58
C GLU A 13 -28.17 17.32 55.52
N GLU A 14 -28.77 17.12 54.34
CA GLU A 14 -30.07 16.43 54.22
C GLU A 14 -30.33 15.93 52.78
N THR A 15 -30.08 14.64 52.58
CA THR A 15 -30.98 13.76 51.81
C THR A 15 -32.07 13.28 52.76
N PRO A 16 -33.31 13.03 52.30
CA PRO A 16 -33.72 11.62 52.24
C PRO A 16 -34.77 11.24 51.16
N ALA A 17 -34.79 9.92 50.92
CA ALA A 17 -35.91 9.03 50.55
C ALA A 17 -36.54 9.17 49.14
N ALA A 18 -36.45 8.18 48.24
CA ALA A 18 -36.92 6.78 48.29
C ALA A 18 -38.45 6.63 48.28
N GLU A 19 -39.03 6.36 47.11
CA GLU A 19 -40.29 5.61 46.99
C GLU A 19 -40.37 4.90 45.62
N GLN A 20 -40.38 3.56 45.67
CA GLN A 20 -41.00 2.65 44.69
C GLN A 20 -41.97 1.77 45.50
N PRO A 21 -42.87 0.94 44.92
CA PRO A 21 -43.31 0.77 43.52
C PRO A 21 -44.86 0.76 43.39
N THR A 22 -45.41 0.84 42.17
CA THR A 22 -46.69 0.18 41.84
C THR A 22 -46.79 -0.09 40.35
N ALA A 23 -47.20 -1.32 40.05
CA ALA A 23 -47.37 -1.92 38.75
C ALA A 23 -48.66 -1.43 38.07
N GLU A 24 -48.60 -1.21 36.75
CA GLU A 24 -49.70 -1.55 35.85
C GLU A 24 -49.18 -1.69 34.41
N GLN A 25 -49.15 -2.92 33.90
CA GLN A 25 -49.28 -3.17 32.46
C GLN A 25 -50.77 -3.43 32.20
N PRO A 26 -51.26 -3.06 31.00
CA PRO A 26 -51.57 -4.15 30.09
C PRO A 26 -51.10 -3.91 28.65
N ALA A 27 -50.40 -4.93 28.15
CA ALA A 27 -50.57 -5.57 26.84
C ALA A 27 -50.86 -4.71 25.59
N GLU A 28 -49.87 -4.64 24.69
CA GLU A 28 -50.09 -4.98 23.28
C GLU A 28 -48.85 -5.67 22.67
N ALA A 29 -49.04 -6.97 22.41
CA ALA A 29 -48.37 -7.89 21.47
C ALA A 29 -46.84 -7.85 21.24
N PRO A 30 -46.09 -8.85 21.75
CA PRO A 30 -44.84 -9.31 21.14
C PRO A 30 -45.14 -10.22 19.95
N VAL A 31 -44.50 -9.98 18.81
CA VAL A 31 -44.52 -10.90 17.67
C VAL A 31 -43.66 -12.12 18.06
N ALA A 32 -44.35 -13.14 18.58
CA ALA A 32 -43.77 -14.43 18.87
C ALA A 32 -43.41 -15.15 17.58
N ALA A 33 -42.14 -15.56 17.51
CA ALA A 33 -41.72 -16.69 16.72
C ALA A 33 -42.32 -17.97 17.33
N GLU A 34 -42.93 -18.80 16.49
CA GLU A 34 -43.09 -20.22 16.75
C GLU A 34 -42.67 -21.03 15.51
N PRO A 35 -42.25 -22.30 15.71
CA PRO A 35 -41.30 -23.00 14.86
C PRO A 35 -41.98 -23.92 13.85
N VAL A 36 -41.34 -24.14 12.70
CA VAL A 36 -41.66 -25.25 11.80
C VAL A 36 -40.45 -26.19 11.78
N ALA A 37 -40.68 -27.39 12.29
CA ALA A 37 -39.79 -28.54 12.25
C ALA A 37 -39.61 -29.03 10.80
N GLU A 38 -38.36 -29.32 10.43
CA GLU A 38 -37.89 -30.67 10.07
C GLU A 38 -37.93 -30.96 8.57
N GLU A 39 -36.77 -30.83 7.91
CA GLU A 39 -36.29 -31.85 6.97
C GLU A 39 -34.77 -31.75 6.83
N ALA A 40 -34.10 -32.86 7.18
CA ALA A 40 -32.66 -33.02 7.14
C ALA A 40 -32.18 -33.23 5.69
N ALA A 41 -31.16 -32.49 5.29
CA ALA A 41 -30.44 -32.74 4.04
C ALA A 41 -29.19 -33.57 4.34
N GLU A 42 -29.10 -34.75 3.72
CA GLU A 42 -27.88 -35.53 3.58
C GLU A 42 -27.70 -36.00 2.12
N PRO A 43 -26.46 -36.39 1.74
CA PRO A 43 -25.83 -35.99 0.48
C PRO A 43 -25.95 -37.05 -0.62
N VAL A 44 -25.90 -36.61 -1.88
CA VAL A 44 -25.85 -37.55 -3.02
C VAL A 44 -24.45 -37.54 -3.61
N ALA A 45 -23.74 -38.60 -3.29
CA ALA A 45 -22.53 -39.05 -3.94
C ALA A 45 -22.84 -39.69 -5.30
N GLU A 46 -21.87 -39.53 -6.18
CA GLU A 46 -21.75 -40.07 -7.52
C GLU A 46 -21.32 -41.55 -7.47
N GLU A 47 -22.13 -42.47 -8.00
CA GLU A 47 -21.65 -43.77 -8.48
C GLU A 47 -22.61 -44.36 -9.54
N ALA A 48 -22.02 -45.21 -10.39
CA ALA A 48 -22.43 -45.58 -11.73
C ALA A 48 -23.31 -46.85 -11.85
N ALA A 49 -24.05 -46.97 -12.96
CA ALA A 49 -24.39 -48.20 -13.73
C ALA A 49 -25.39 -47.81 -14.84
N ALA A 50 -25.03 -47.79 -16.13
CA ALA A 50 -24.92 -48.90 -17.08
C ALA A 50 -26.28 -49.47 -17.55
N GLU A 51 -26.68 -49.17 -18.79
CA GLU A 51 -27.46 -50.08 -19.63
C GLU A 51 -27.17 -49.83 -21.13
N GLU A 52 -27.14 -50.94 -21.88
CA GLU A 52 -26.59 -51.14 -23.22
C GLU A 52 -27.37 -50.48 -24.38
N ALA A 53 -26.65 -50.15 -25.47
CA ALA A 53 -27.08 -50.45 -26.84
C ALA A 53 -25.88 -50.36 -27.82
N ALA A 54 -25.69 -51.41 -28.63
CA ALA A 54 -24.80 -51.48 -29.80
C ALA A 54 -25.64 -51.45 -31.12
N PRO A 55 -25.08 -51.59 -32.34
CA PRO A 55 -24.31 -50.60 -33.13
C PRO A 55 -24.89 -50.40 -34.57
N GLU A 56 -24.08 -49.81 -35.49
CA GLU A 56 -24.28 -49.58 -36.96
C GLU A 56 -24.77 -48.16 -37.35
N GLU A 57 -24.30 -47.45 -38.38
CA GLU A 57 -23.42 -47.73 -39.52
C GLU A 57 -22.83 -46.40 -40.09
N LEU A 58 -21.86 -46.53 -40.99
CA LEU A 58 -20.98 -45.53 -41.58
C LEU A 58 -21.65 -44.48 -42.49
N VAL A 59 -21.16 -43.23 -42.47
CA VAL A 59 -20.97 -42.41 -43.70
C VAL A 59 -19.89 -41.36 -43.50
N ALA A 60 -19.14 -41.14 -44.57
CA ALA A 60 -17.80 -40.60 -44.62
C ALA A 60 -17.70 -39.07 -44.76
N ALA A 61 -16.60 -38.55 -44.20
CA ALA A 61 -15.68 -37.55 -44.74
C ALA A 61 -16.23 -36.28 -45.45
N ALA A 62 -16.04 -35.13 -44.80
CA ALA A 62 -15.43 -33.93 -45.39
C ALA A 62 -15.10 -32.90 -44.28
N GLU A 63 -13.91 -33.01 -43.70
CA GLU A 63 -13.36 -32.01 -42.78
C GLU A 63 -12.68 -30.92 -43.60
N ALA A 64 -13.22 -29.69 -43.56
CA ALA A 64 -12.59 -28.53 -44.16
C ALA A 64 -11.50 -28.00 -43.20
N PRO A 65 -10.25 -27.77 -43.64
CA PRO A 65 -9.23 -27.22 -42.77
C PRO A 65 -9.56 -25.76 -42.46
N THR A 66 -9.74 -25.46 -41.16
CA THR A 66 -9.89 -24.09 -40.67
C THR A 66 -8.51 -23.45 -40.62
N GLU A 67 -8.16 -22.71 -41.66
CA GLU A 67 -6.89 -21.99 -41.78
C GLU A 67 -6.83 -20.88 -40.71
N THR A 68 -5.91 -21.03 -39.75
CA THR A 68 -5.64 -19.98 -38.77
C THR A 68 -4.93 -18.82 -39.45
N PRO A 69 -5.30 -17.55 -39.19
CA PRO A 69 -4.70 -16.41 -39.88
C PRO A 69 -3.21 -16.30 -39.52
N ALA A 70 -2.34 -16.50 -40.51
CA ALA A 70 -0.90 -16.35 -40.37
C ALA A 70 -0.55 -14.91 -39.96
N LYS A 71 0.19 -14.77 -38.85
CA LYS A 71 0.71 -13.48 -38.38
C LYS A 71 1.62 -12.90 -39.47
N PRO A 72 1.49 -11.62 -39.86
CA PRO A 72 2.33 -11.05 -40.90
C PRO A 72 3.79 -11.06 -40.46
N ALA A 73 4.67 -11.51 -41.34
CA ALA A 73 6.11 -11.50 -41.11
C ALA A 73 6.57 -10.05 -40.88
N ILE A 74 7.21 -9.81 -39.74
CA ILE A 74 7.78 -8.51 -39.39
C ILE A 74 9.01 -8.33 -40.30
N PRO A 75 9.06 -7.29 -41.14
CA PRO A 75 10.21 -7.07 -42.01
C PRO A 75 11.47 -6.85 -41.16
N GLY A 76 12.48 -7.72 -41.33
CA GLY A 76 13.74 -7.69 -40.59
C GLY A 76 13.88 -8.75 -39.47
N ALA A 77 12.97 -9.72 -39.36
CA ALA A 77 13.08 -10.82 -38.38
C ALA A 77 14.25 -11.78 -38.65
N ASP A 78 14.76 -11.81 -39.89
CA ASP A 78 15.92 -12.64 -40.30
C ASP A 78 17.27 -11.92 -40.10
N LEU A 79 17.26 -10.73 -39.50
CA LEU A 79 18.49 -10.01 -39.19
C LEU A 79 19.01 -10.46 -37.82
N GLU A 80 20.11 -11.21 -37.82
CA GLU A 80 20.89 -11.49 -36.63
C GLU A 80 21.42 -10.16 -36.07
N VAL A 81 21.17 -9.92 -34.78
CA VAL A 81 21.68 -8.74 -34.10
C VAL A 81 23.17 -8.99 -33.86
N ASP A 82 24.04 -8.26 -34.56
CA ASP A 82 25.49 -8.26 -34.32
C ASP A 82 25.77 -7.67 -32.92
N ILE A 83 25.70 -8.52 -31.90
CA ILE A 83 26.05 -8.16 -30.52
C ILE A 83 27.58 -8.16 -30.45
N VAL A 84 28.14 -6.98 -30.64
CA VAL A 84 29.56 -6.74 -30.37
C VAL A 84 29.74 -6.66 -28.85
N ALA A 85 30.59 -7.53 -28.30
CA ALA A 85 30.94 -7.48 -26.88
C ALA A 85 31.54 -6.11 -26.54
N GLU A 86 31.16 -5.52 -25.40
CA GLU A 86 31.67 -4.21 -24.98
C GLU A 86 33.21 -4.21 -24.98
N GLY A 87 33.78 -3.32 -25.81
CA GLY A 87 35.23 -3.10 -25.91
C GLY A 87 35.86 -3.39 -27.28
N GLN A 88 35.14 -3.97 -28.23
CA GLN A 88 35.65 -4.20 -29.59
C GLN A 88 35.00 -3.24 -30.59
N ASP A 89 35.78 -2.36 -31.21
CA ASP A 89 35.30 -1.50 -32.31
C ASP A 89 35.28 -2.31 -33.62
N PRO A 90 34.11 -2.63 -34.20
CA PRO A 90 34.00 -3.51 -35.35
C PRO A 90 34.50 -2.88 -36.67
N LEU A 91 34.82 -1.59 -36.69
CA LEU A 91 35.25 -0.89 -37.91
C LEU A 91 36.76 -0.66 -37.99
N GLY A 92 37.55 -1.14 -37.01
CA GLY A 92 39.00 -1.02 -37.05
C GLY A 92 39.48 0.43 -37.19
N ARG A 93 38.71 1.40 -36.67
CA ARG A 93 39.21 2.76 -36.44
C ARG A 93 40.11 2.71 -35.21
N GLY A 94 41.31 2.17 -35.39
CA GLY A 94 42.37 2.31 -34.42
C GLY A 94 42.51 3.79 -34.06
N GLU A 95 42.31 4.08 -32.76
CA GLU A 95 42.90 5.17 -31.96
C GLU A 95 43.35 6.39 -32.78
N GLY A 96 42.40 6.95 -33.52
CA GLY A 96 42.60 8.13 -34.34
C GLY A 96 41.86 9.27 -33.66
N ASN A 97 42.60 10.03 -32.85
CA ASN A 97 42.14 11.24 -32.21
C ASN A 97 41.43 12.15 -33.24
N TYR A 98 40.10 12.16 -33.21
CA TYR A 98 39.25 12.92 -34.15
C TYR A 98 38.75 14.25 -33.55
N TYR A 99 39.11 14.55 -32.30
CA TYR A 99 39.05 15.92 -31.78
C TYR A 99 40.46 16.49 -31.72
N GLY A 100 40.58 17.67 -32.32
CA GLY A 100 41.82 18.39 -32.50
C GLY A 100 42.51 18.69 -31.18
N ASP A 101 43.82 18.79 -31.35
CA ASP A 101 44.76 19.57 -30.58
C ASP A 101 44.19 20.98 -30.32
N ASP A 102 43.50 21.17 -29.20
CA ASP A 102 43.36 22.45 -28.53
C ASP A 102 43.76 22.20 -27.07
N ALA A 103 45.08 22.21 -26.87
CA ALA A 103 45.69 22.37 -25.57
C ALA A 103 45.30 23.74 -25.01
N ASP A 104 44.34 23.75 -24.09
CA ASP A 104 44.12 24.71 -22.99
C ASP A 104 42.64 24.62 -22.56
N ASP A 105 42.25 23.53 -21.91
CA ASP A 105 41.13 23.55 -20.98
C ASP A 105 41.44 22.53 -19.88
N GLU A 106 41.73 23.08 -18.71
CA GLU A 106 41.94 22.36 -17.47
C GLU A 106 40.76 21.40 -17.28
N ALA A 107 41.05 20.09 -17.36
CA ALA A 107 40.04 19.06 -17.18
C ALA A 107 39.26 19.40 -15.90
N PRO A 108 37.92 19.59 -15.95
CA PRO A 108 37.16 19.57 -14.72
C PRO A 108 37.42 18.17 -14.17
N ALA A 109 38.12 18.12 -13.03
CA ALA A 109 38.23 16.92 -12.23
C ALA A 109 36.85 16.27 -12.28
N SER A 110 36.77 15.05 -12.79
CA SER A 110 35.60 14.24 -12.56
C SER A 110 35.52 14.15 -11.04
N ASP A 111 34.68 14.99 -10.45
CA ASP A 111 33.91 14.61 -9.29
C ASP A 111 33.09 13.39 -9.76
N ASP A 112 33.79 12.25 -9.87
CA ASP A 112 33.25 10.94 -9.61
C ASP A 112 32.70 11.05 -8.19
N VAL A 113 31.52 11.66 -8.09
CA VAL A 113 30.63 11.45 -6.96
C VAL A 113 30.32 9.98 -7.07
N GLU A 114 31.17 9.17 -6.45
CA GLU A 114 30.84 7.81 -6.06
C GLU A 114 29.40 7.90 -5.56
N ASP A 115 28.50 7.23 -6.29
CA ASP A 115 27.15 6.98 -5.80
C ASP A 115 27.40 6.26 -4.48
N ASP A 116 27.43 7.03 -3.38
CA ASP A 116 27.50 6.57 -2.01
C ASP A 116 26.20 5.77 -1.82
N ILE A 117 26.21 4.53 -2.30
CA ILE A 117 25.27 3.50 -1.94
C ILE A 117 25.63 3.20 -0.49
N VAL A 118 25.26 4.12 0.42
CA VAL A 118 25.39 3.94 1.85
C VAL A 118 24.65 2.65 2.14
N GLU A 119 25.39 1.59 2.43
CA GLU A 119 24.81 0.34 2.88
C GLU A 119 23.95 0.67 4.09
N VAL A 120 22.64 0.55 3.87
CA VAL A 120 21.64 1.06 4.77
C VAL A 120 21.50 0.05 5.90
N GLU A 121 22.43 0.07 6.85
CA GLU A 121 22.28 -0.75 8.05
C GLU A 121 20.95 -0.37 8.75
N PRO A 122 20.17 -1.37 9.20
CA PRO A 122 18.97 -1.11 9.97
C PRO A 122 19.39 -0.50 11.30
N ILE A 123 18.83 0.65 11.63
CA ILE A 123 19.14 1.26 12.92
C ILE A 123 18.51 0.39 13.99
N ALA A 124 19.34 -0.24 14.82
CA ALA A 124 18.90 -1.03 15.96
C ALA A 124 18.35 -0.12 17.07
N ALA A 125 17.21 0.52 16.80
CA ALA A 125 16.50 1.30 17.80
C ALA A 125 15.94 0.37 18.86
N LYS A 126 15.88 0.85 20.11
CA LYS A 126 15.26 0.13 21.24
C LYS A 126 13.92 0.78 21.53
N ILE A 127 12.88 0.28 20.89
CA ILE A 127 11.51 0.71 21.16
C ILE A 127 11.01 -0.13 22.35
N GLU A 128 10.49 0.53 23.38
CA GLU A 128 9.81 -0.15 24.49
C GLU A 128 8.36 -0.46 24.09
N LEU A 129 8.13 -1.61 23.45
CA LEU A 129 6.80 -2.05 23.05
C LEU A 129 6.07 -2.69 24.24
N ALA A 130 5.07 -2.00 24.80
CA ALA A 130 4.08 -2.65 25.67
C ALA A 130 3.09 -3.45 24.81
N ALA A 131 2.69 -4.65 25.25
CA ALA A 131 1.85 -5.58 24.47
C ALA A 131 0.51 -4.98 23.99
N ASP A 132 -0.08 -4.06 24.76
CA ASP A 132 -1.33 -3.38 24.43
C ASP A 132 -1.15 -2.00 23.77
N ALA A 133 0.09 -1.59 23.50
CA ALA A 133 0.36 -0.29 22.91
C ALA A 133 -0.23 -0.20 21.49
N ARG A 134 -0.88 0.92 21.20
CA ARG A 134 -1.42 1.23 19.88
C ARG A 134 -0.94 2.61 19.46
N TYR A 135 -0.09 2.64 18.45
CA TYR A 135 0.42 3.89 17.89
C TYR A 135 -0.39 4.22 16.64
N SER A 136 -0.96 5.42 16.56
CA SER A 136 -1.97 5.73 15.56
C SER A 136 -1.64 7.00 14.81
N ALA A 137 -1.43 6.90 13.51
CA ALA A 137 -1.09 8.05 12.70
C ALA A 137 -1.88 8.11 11.40
N THR A 138 -1.94 9.32 10.83
CA THR A 138 -2.57 9.54 9.52
C THR A 138 -1.55 9.98 8.48
N GLY A 139 -1.48 9.22 7.39
CA GLY A 139 -0.74 9.54 6.18
C GLY A 139 -1.65 10.04 5.06
N LYS A 140 -1.16 10.97 4.24
CA LYS A 140 -1.92 11.55 3.13
C LYS A 140 -1.03 11.77 1.91
N ARG A 141 -1.48 11.38 0.73
CA ARG A 141 -0.84 11.72 -0.55
C ARG A 141 -1.88 11.93 -1.63
N LYS A 142 -1.76 13.01 -2.41
CA LYS A 142 -2.77 13.41 -3.40
C LYS A 142 -4.16 13.45 -2.74
N ARG A 143 -5.06 12.54 -3.13
CA ARG A 143 -6.41 12.37 -2.55
C ARG A 143 -6.54 11.15 -1.63
N ALA A 144 -5.48 10.35 -1.49
CA ALA A 144 -5.47 9.18 -0.62
C ALA A 144 -5.22 9.61 0.83
N VAL A 145 -6.01 9.04 1.74
CA VAL A 145 -5.88 9.18 3.18
C VAL A 145 -5.77 7.77 3.78
N ALA A 146 -4.70 7.54 4.54
CA ALA A 146 -4.45 6.29 5.24
C ALA A 146 -4.41 6.55 6.74
N ARG A 147 -5.31 5.92 7.50
CA ARG A 147 -5.28 5.88 8.96
C ARG A 147 -4.62 4.56 9.35
N VAL A 148 -3.48 4.65 10.02
CA VAL A 148 -2.63 3.51 10.36
C VAL A 148 -2.61 3.35 11.87
N ILE A 149 -2.73 2.12 12.32
CA ILE A 149 -2.52 1.70 13.70
C ILE A 149 -1.41 0.66 13.67
N LEU A 150 -0.32 0.93 14.37
CA LEU A 150 0.75 -0.03 14.63
C LEU A 150 0.49 -0.71 15.98
N LYS A 151 0.72 -2.01 16.01
CA LYS A 151 0.65 -2.84 17.22
C LYS A 151 1.92 -3.69 17.32
N PRO A 152 2.42 -4.02 18.52
CA PRO A 152 3.40 -5.08 18.67
C PRO A 152 2.83 -6.40 18.15
N GLY A 153 3.58 -7.13 17.33
CA GLY A 153 3.08 -8.36 16.69
C GLY A 153 4.13 -9.08 15.84
N THR A 154 3.66 -9.81 14.83
CA THR A 154 4.45 -10.74 14.00
C THR A 154 4.80 -10.19 12.61
N GLY A 155 4.52 -8.91 12.34
CA GLY A 155 4.77 -8.30 11.02
C GLY A 155 3.60 -8.43 10.04
N ALA A 156 2.37 -8.68 10.53
CA ALA A 156 1.20 -8.85 9.69
C ALA A 156 0.68 -7.50 9.16
N TYR A 157 0.32 -7.45 7.87
CA TYR A 157 -0.25 -6.28 7.21
C TYR A 157 -1.71 -6.50 6.83
N ILE A 158 -2.60 -5.74 7.45
CA ILE A 158 -4.04 -5.78 7.18
C ILE A 158 -4.49 -4.41 6.67
N VAL A 159 -4.93 -4.37 5.41
CA VAL A 159 -5.35 -3.14 4.73
C VAL A 159 -6.81 -3.26 4.32
N ASN A 160 -7.69 -2.45 4.92
CA ASN A 160 -9.14 -2.50 4.68
C ASN A 160 -9.75 -3.92 4.84
N GLY A 161 -9.21 -4.72 5.75
CA GLY A 161 -9.64 -6.11 5.99
C GLY A 161 -9.08 -7.15 5.00
N LYS A 162 -8.16 -6.76 4.11
CA LYS A 162 -7.47 -7.64 3.16
C LYS A 162 -5.99 -7.73 3.46
N THR A 163 -5.34 -8.77 2.94
CA THR A 163 -3.88 -8.90 3.01
C THR A 163 -3.18 -7.85 2.13
N LEU A 164 -1.89 -7.61 2.39
CA LEU A 164 -1.12 -6.63 1.62
C LEU A 164 -1.04 -6.99 0.13
N GLU A 165 -0.97 -8.27 -0.19
CA GLU A 165 -0.77 -8.77 -1.56
C GLU A 165 -2.03 -8.63 -2.40
N GLU A 166 -3.19 -8.92 -1.81
CA GLU A 166 -4.50 -8.74 -2.45
C GLU A 166 -4.81 -7.26 -2.72
N HIS A 167 -4.50 -6.38 -1.77
CA HIS A 167 -4.77 -4.95 -1.95
C HIS A 167 -3.77 -4.28 -2.89
N PHE A 168 -2.48 -4.68 -2.84
CA PHE A 168 -1.41 -4.13 -3.65
C PHE A 168 -0.76 -5.21 -4.51
N PRO A 169 -1.31 -5.51 -5.71
CA PRO A 169 -0.80 -6.58 -6.55
C PRO A 169 0.63 -6.32 -7.07
N ARG A 170 1.07 -5.06 -7.09
CA ARG A 170 2.39 -4.69 -7.61
C ARG A 170 3.48 -4.81 -6.52
N PRO A 171 4.54 -5.62 -6.73
CA PRO A 171 5.62 -5.78 -5.75
C PRO A 171 6.35 -4.48 -5.41
N ALA A 172 6.54 -3.60 -6.40
CA ALA A 172 7.16 -2.29 -6.17
C ALA A 172 6.43 -1.46 -5.11
N LEU A 173 5.08 -1.51 -5.08
CA LEU A 173 4.29 -0.79 -4.07
C LEU A 173 4.43 -1.42 -2.69
N ARG A 174 4.52 -2.76 -2.62
CA ARG A 174 4.74 -3.50 -1.37
C ARG A 174 6.09 -3.13 -0.74
N ARG A 175 7.16 -3.07 -1.54
CA ARG A 175 8.50 -2.64 -1.07
C ARG A 175 8.49 -1.21 -0.52
N THR A 176 7.82 -0.28 -1.20
CA THR A 176 7.66 1.11 -0.72
C THR A 176 6.97 1.17 0.65
N ILE A 177 6.02 0.28 0.92
CA ILE A 177 5.29 0.24 2.20
C ILE A 177 6.17 -0.29 3.34
N ARG A 178 7.03 -1.27 3.05
CA ARG A 178 7.90 -1.93 4.05
C ARG A 178 9.16 -1.12 4.41
N GLN A 179 9.68 -0.31 3.48
CA GLN A 179 10.85 0.57 3.68
C GLN A 179 11.00 1.24 5.06
N PRO A 180 9.97 1.90 5.64
CA PRO A 180 10.12 2.55 6.95
C PRO A 180 10.30 1.56 8.10
N LEU A 181 9.76 0.34 8.01
CA LEU A 181 9.93 -0.70 9.03
C LEU A 181 11.26 -1.45 8.85
N GLU A 182 11.63 -1.73 7.60
CA GLU A 182 12.96 -2.27 7.21
C GLU A 182 14.09 -1.34 7.73
N THR A 183 13.90 -0.02 7.58
CA THR A 183 14.86 1.00 8.03
C THR A 183 15.18 0.93 9.52
N VAL A 184 14.17 0.64 10.35
CA VAL A 184 14.30 0.61 11.81
C VAL A 184 14.53 -0.83 12.31
N GLY A 185 14.44 -1.85 11.43
CA GLY A 185 14.56 -3.26 11.81
C GLY A 185 13.38 -3.78 12.65
N TYR A 186 12.17 -3.22 12.47
CA TYR A 186 10.94 -3.61 13.20
C TYR A 186 9.91 -4.32 12.32
N GLU A 187 10.33 -4.84 11.17
CA GLU A 187 9.46 -5.52 10.21
C GLU A 187 8.74 -6.74 10.79
N ASP A 188 9.43 -7.56 11.58
CA ASP A 188 8.87 -8.79 12.17
C ASP A 188 8.25 -8.56 13.56
N ARG A 189 8.35 -7.34 14.10
CA ARG A 189 7.94 -7.01 15.48
C ARG A 189 6.65 -6.19 15.56
N MET A 190 6.19 -5.64 14.44
CA MET A 190 5.04 -4.74 14.42
C MET A 190 4.03 -5.15 13.35
N ASP A 191 2.79 -5.31 13.78
CA ASP A 191 1.65 -5.47 12.89
C ASP A 191 1.10 -4.11 12.45
N VAL A 192 0.75 -4.03 11.18
CA VAL A 192 0.22 -2.82 10.55
C VAL A 192 -1.25 -3.03 10.20
N VAL A 193 -2.14 -2.31 10.87
CA VAL A 193 -3.56 -2.27 10.54
C VAL A 193 -3.91 -0.91 9.96
N ALA A 194 -4.37 -0.89 8.71
CA ALA A 194 -4.66 0.34 8.00
C ALA A 194 -6.08 0.39 7.44
N ARG A 195 -6.73 1.54 7.63
CA ARG A 195 -7.96 1.92 6.93
C ARG A 195 -7.66 3.06 5.99
N MET A 196 -7.90 2.87 4.70
CA MET A 196 -7.58 3.86 3.68
C MET A 196 -8.70 4.07 2.68
N HIS A 197 -8.85 5.32 2.24
CA HIS A 197 -9.86 5.72 1.27
C HIS A 197 -9.33 6.83 0.35
N GLY A 198 -9.94 6.93 -0.84
CA GLY A 198 -9.62 7.93 -1.84
C GLY A 198 -8.31 7.68 -2.60
N GLY A 199 -8.09 8.47 -3.65
CA GLY A 199 -6.91 8.35 -4.51
C GLY A 199 -6.92 7.07 -5.37
N GLY A 200 -5.74 6.59 -5.73
CA GLY A 200 -5.54 5.30 -6.39
C GLY A 200 -4.39 4.54 -5.74
N VAL A 201 -4.17 3.29 -6.14
CA VAL A 201 -3.28 2.33 -5.44
C VAL A 201 -1.87 2.87 -5.16
N SER A 202 -1.24 3.57 -6.12
CA SER A 202 0.10 4.15 -5.88
C SER A 202 0.07 5.29 -4.87
N ALA A 203 -0.97 6.14 -4.89
CA ALA A 203 -1.09 7.21 -3.91
C ALA A 203 -1.40 6.66 -2.51
N GLN A 204 -2.18 5.59 -2.43
CA GLN A 204 -2.50 4.88 -1.20
C GLN A 204 -1.26 4.22 -0.57
N ALA A 205 -0.41 3.58 -1.38
CA ALA A 205 0.84 2.98 -0.89
C ALA A 205 1.77 4.00 -0.23
N ASP A 206 2.00 5.15 -0.89
CA ASP A 206 2.84 6.20 -0.30
C ASP A 206 2.18 6.90 0.89
N ALA A 207 0.84 7.03 0.89
CA ALA A 207 0.11 7.53 2.04
C ALA A 207 0.27 6.56 3.23
N LEU A 208 0.24 5.26 2.99
CA LEU A 208 0.47 4.23 4.00
C LEU A 208 1.91 4.31 4.53
N ARG A 209 2.91 4.39 3.66
CA ARG A 209 4.33 4.59 4.03
C ARG A 209 4.49 5.78 4.97
N HIS A 210 3.92 6.92 4.60
CA HIS A 210 3.98 8.14 5.42
C HIS A 210 3.23 8.00 6.75
N GLY A 211 2.13 7.23 6.78
CA GLY A 211 1.40 6.91 8.00
C GLY A 211 2.20 6.04 8.96
N ILE A 212 2.79 4.95 8.47
CA ILE A 212 3.67 4.04 9.24
C ILE A 212 4.81 4.84 9.87
N SER A 213 5.47 5.68 9.08
CA SER A 213 6.61 6.50 9.53
C SER A 213 6.23 7.45 10.67
N LYS A 214 5.01 7.98 10.68
CA LYS A 214 4.51 8.83 11.77
C LYS A 214 4.13 8.02 13.01
N ALA A 215 3.53 6.85 12.83
CA ALA A 215 3.21 5.98 13.95
C ALA A 215 4.49 5.47 14.64
N LEU A 216 5.57 5.23 13.89
CA LEU A 216 6.88 4.91 14.46
C LEU A 216 7.45 6.04 15.33
N LEU A 217 7.19 7.31 14.99
CA LEU A 217 7.59 8.44 15.84
C LEU A 217 6.82 8.53 17.15
N GLU A 218 5.57 8.06 17.17
CA GLU A 218 4.78 7.98 18.40
C GLU A 218 5.29 6.85 19.29
N ALA A 219 5.88 5.80 18.71
CA ALA A 219 6.51 4.71 19.44
C ALA A 219 7.88 5.11 20.01
N ASP A 220 8.73 5.75 19.20
CA ASP A 220 10.02 6.28 19.65
C ASP A 220 10.32 7.63 19.00
N PRO A 221 10.30 8.74 19.77
CA PRO A 221 10.64 10.07 19.28
C PRO A 221 12.09 10.20 18.77
N ASN A 222 13.02 9.34 19.21
CA ASN A 222 14.44 9.41 18.85
C ASN A 222 14.69 9.10 17.36
N LEU A 223 13.81 8.31 16.75
CA LEU A 223 13.85 7.93 15.33
C LEU A 223 13.67 9.10 14.36
N ARG A 224 13.24 10.26 14.86
CA ARG A 224 12.95 11.44 14.02
C ARG A 224 14.14 11.88 13.17
N GLY A 225 15.35 11.84 13.72
CA GLY A 225 16.56 12.26 13.01
C GLY A 225 16.77 11.46 11.72
N GLU A 226 16.72 10.14 11.84
CA GLU A 226 17.01 9.20 10.76
C GLU A 226 15.86 9.11 9.76
N LEU A 227 14.62 9.02 10.24
CA LEU A 227 13.44 9.00 9.38
C LEU A 227 13.29 10.30 8.57
N LYS A 228 13.77 11.43 9.11
CA LYS A 228 13.84 12.70 8.39
C LYS A 228 14.94 12.69 7.33
N ARG A 229 16.14 12.20 7.67
CA ARG A 229 17.27 12.07 6.73
C ARG A 229 16.90 11.21 5.51
N ARG A 230 16.22 10.09 5.74
CA ARG A 230 15.73 9.18 4.68
C ARG A 230 14.45 9.68 3.96
N GLY A 231 13.88 10.82 4.38
CA GLY A 231 12.76 11.47 3.69
C GLY A 231 11.38 10.86 3.94
N PHE A 232 11.20 9.96 4.91
CA PHE A 232 9.92 9.30 5.17
C PHE A 232 8.87 10.20 5.87
N LEU A 233 9.35 11.18 6.64
CA LEU A 233 8.50 12.13 7.37
C LEU A 233 7.99 13.29 6.50
N THR A 234 8.54 13.49 5.32
CA THR A 234 8.11 14.57 4.43
C THR A 234 6.88 14.13 3.66
N ARG A 235 5.79 14.89 3.80
CA ARG A 235 4.59 14.67 2.98
C ARG A 235 4.86 15.11 1.53
N ASP A 236 4.65 14.22 0.57
CA ASP A 236 4.63 14.58 -0.85
C ASP A 236 3.47 15.54 -1.14
N ALA A 237 3.81 16.81 -1.36
CA ALA A 237 2.85 17.90 -1.59
C ALA A 237 2.29 17.93 -3.02
N ARG A 238 2.80 17.10 -3.95
CA ARG A 238 2.38 17.11 -5.35
C ARG A 238 0.89 16.77 -5.48
N ALA A 239 0.13 17.69 -6.06
CA ALA A 239 -1.29 17.53 -6.33
C ALA A 239 -1.60 17.72 -7.82
N LYS A 240 -2.72 17.17 -8.28
CA LYS A 240 -3.16 17.36 -9.67
C LYS A 240 -3.59 18.81 -9.86
N GLU A 241 -2.90 19.53 -10.72
CA GLU A 241 -3.29 20.89 -11.12
C GLU A 241 -4.68 20.89 -11.78
N ARG A 242 -5.48 21.91 -11.49
CA ARG A 242 -6.78 22.11 -12.15
C ARG A 242 -6.61 22.45 -13.63
N LYS A 243 -7.64 22.17 -14.43
CA LYS A 243 -7.73 22.70 -15.79
C LYS A 243 -7.93 24.22 -15.73
N LYS A 244 -7.13 24.98 -16.48
CA LYS A 244 -7.30 26.42 -16.64
C LYS A 244 -8.16 26.71 -17.88
N ALA A 245 -8.91 27.80 -17.87
CA ALA A 245 -9.70 28.21 -19.02
C ALA A 245 -8.80 28.47 -20.24
N GLY A 246 -9.28 28.18 -21.45
CA GLY A 246 -8.51 28.30 -22.70
C GLY A 246 -7.44 27.21 -22.93
N LEU A 247 -7.19 26.32 -21.96
CA LEU A 247 -6.24 25.20 -22.09
C LEU A 247 -6.97 23.85 -22.26
N LYS A 248 -6.36 22.93 -23.00
CA LYS A 248 -6.87 21.55 -23.17
C LYS A 248 -6.68 20.72 -21.89
N LYS A 249 -5.58 20.95 -21.14
CA LYS A 249 -5.29 20.34 -19.83
C LYS A 249 -4.77 21.44 -18.86
N ALA A 250 -4.10 21.07 -17.76
CA ALA A 250 -3.54 22.04 -16.81
C ALA A 250 -2.56 23.04 -17.47
N ARG A 251 -1.72 22.56 -18.39
CA ARG A 251 -0.73 23.38 -19.13
C ARG A 251 -0.81 23.25 -20.66
N LYS A 252 -1.40 22.17 -21.18
CA LYS A 252 -1.46 21.89 -22.63
C LYS A 252 -2.30 22.95 -23.35
N ARG A 253 -1.64 23.80 -24.12
CA ARG A 253 -2.28 24.81 -24.99
C ARG A 253 -2.81 24.16 -26.28
N PRO A 254 -3.89 24.69 -26.89
CA PRO A 254 -4.17 24.43 -28.30
C PRO A 254 -3.02 24.97 -29.17
N GLN A 255 -2.88 24.45 -30.39
CA GLN A 255 -1.93 24.97 -31.36
C GLN A 255 -2.30 26.41 -31.72
N PHE A 256 -1.33 27.31 -31.71
CA PHE A 256 -1.52 28.73 -32.04
C PHE A 256 -1.19 28.96 -33.52
N SER A 257 -2.06 29.67 -34.25
CA SER A 257 -1.80 30.13 -35.62
C SER A 257 -1.40 31.61 -35.62
N LYS A 258 -0.15 31.91 -36.02
CA LYS A 258 0.44 33.26 -36.02
C LYS A 258 0.15 34.07 -37.32
N ARG A 259 -0.92 33.74 -38.04
CA ARG A 259 -1.19 34.39 -39.33
C ARG A 259 -1.47 35.89 -39.17
#